data_AF-A0A7Y0XCK8-F1
#
_entry.id   AF-A0A7Y0XCK8-F1
#
_cell.length_a   1.000
_cell.length_b   1.000
_cell.length_c   1.000
_cell.angle_alpha   90.00
_cell.angle_beta   90.00
_cell.angle_gamma   90.00
#
_symmetry.space_group_name_H-M   'P 1'
#
loop_
_entity.id
_entity.type
_entity.pdbx_description
1 polymer ?
#
loop_
_entity_poly.entity_id
_entity_poly.type
_entity_poly.pdbx_seq_one_letter_code
_entity_poly.pdbx_strand_id
1 'polypeptide(L)'
;TIAEDQVTPEKEWLQKVYQLVAEHYHDPEFGTASAAKMLYMSERSLQRRFKSASSRTLKDYVTEVRLETACEKLLAGEKISEV
;
A
#
# COMPACT_ATOMS: atom_id res chain seq x y z
N THR A 1 11.47 -28.43 8.82
CA THR A 1 12.38 -27.34 9.23
C THR A 1 11.64 -26.04 9.06
N ILE A 2 11.19 -25.45 10.16
CA ILE A 2 10.51 -24.16 10.13
C ILE A 2 11.60 -23.14 9.81
N ALA A 3 11.59 -22.60 8.59
CA ALA A 3 12.48 -21.51 8.24
C ALA A 3 12.11 -20.34 9.15
N GLU A 4 13.00 -19.97 10.07
CA GLU A 4 12.86 -18.75 10.85
C GLU A 4 12.70 -17.60 9.85
N ASP A 5 11.55 -16.93 9.89
CA ASP A 5 11.26 -15.78 9.06
C ASP A 5 12.11 -14.60 9.57
N GLN A 6 13.38 -14.59 9.17
CA GLN A 6 14.32 -13.54 9.55
C GLN A 6 13.74 -12.20 9.06
N VAL A 7 13.42 -11.34 10.03
CA VAL A 7 12.93 -9.99 9.79
C VAL A 7 14.10 -9.19 9.23
N THR A 8 14.04 -8.88 7.93
CA THR A 8 15.04 -8.05 7.27
C THR A 8 14.61 -6.58 7.32
N PRO A 9 15.56 -5.62 7.31
CA PRO A 9 15.22 -4.19 7.21
C PRO A 9 14.34 -3.86 6.00
N GLU A 10 14.43 -4.65 4.93
CA GLU A 10 13.58 -4.49 3.74
C GLU A 10 12.15 -4.96 4.00
N LYS A 11 11.95 -6.08 4.71
CA LYS A 11 10.61 -6.53 5.13
C LYS A 11 9.98 -5.53 6.09
N GLU A 12 10.71 -5.04 7.09
CA GLU A 12 10.19 -4.02 8.03
C GLU A 12 9.80 -2.74 7.31
N TRP A 13 10.62 -2.30 6.37
CA TRP A 13 10.30 -1.13 5.56
C TRP A 13 9.06 -1.37 4.71
N LEU A 14 8.94 -2.53 4.06
CA LEU A 14 7.77 -2.87 3.25
C LEU A 14 6.49 -2.91 4.11
N GLN A 15 6.56 -3.45 5.33
CA GLN A 15 5.44 -3.43 6.28
C GLN A 15 5.03 -1.99 6.66
N LYS A 16 5.99 -1.08 6.87
CA LYS A 16 5.69 0.35 7.09
C LYS A 16 4.96 0.97 5.89
N VAL A 17 5.33 0.59 4.67
CA VAL A 17 4.62 1.06 3.46
C VAL A 17 3.20 0.49 3.40
N TYR A 18 3.00 -0.77 3.74
CA TYR A 18 1.66 -1.37 3.79
C TYR A 18 0.76 -0.71 4.84
N GLN A 19 1.29 -0.46 6.04
CA GLN A 19 0.58 0.28 7.07
C GLN A 19 0.20 1.69 6.60
N LEU A 20 1.15 2.42 5.99
CA LEU A 20 0.89 3.75 5.45
C LEU A 20 -0.23 3.73 4.41
N VAL A 21 -0.26 2.73 3.52
CA VAL A 21 -1.35 2.60 2.53
C VAL A 21 -2.67 2.29 3.24
N ALA A 22 -2.69 1.38 4.20
CA ALA A 22 -3.90 1.04 4.97
C ALA A 22 -4.48 2.24 5.72
N GLU A 23 -3.64 3.16 6.20
CA GLU A 23 -4.05 4.36 6.94
C GLU A 23 -4.49 5.52 6.02
N HIS A 24 -4.22 5.46 4.71
CA HIS A 24 -4.44 6.59 3.81
C HIS A 24 -5.15 6.27 2.49
N TYR A 25 -5.43 5.00 2.15
CA TYR A 25 -5.99 4.62 0.84
C TYR A 25 -7.30 5.32 0.51
N HIS A 26 -8.11 5.67 1.52
CA HIS A 26 -9.40 6.36 1.38
C HIS A 26 -9.28 7.84 1.00
N ASP A 27 -8.10 8.45 1.10
CA ASP A 27 -7.88 9.81 0.58
C ASP A 27 -7.66 9.74 -0.95
N PRO A 28 -8.49 10.40 -1.78
CA PRO A 28 -8.33 10.43 -3.23
C PRO A 28 -6.97 10.95 -3.71
N GLU A 29 -6.36 11.89 -2.96
CA GLU A 29 -5.07 12.50 -3.27
C GLU A 29 -3.88 11.64 -2.79
N PHE A 30 -4.15 10.53 -2.09
CA PHE A 30 -3.12 9.59 -1.70
C PHE A 30 -2.59 8.80 -2.92
N GLY A 31 -1.26 8.79 -3.07
CA GLY A 31 -0.55 8.19 -4.19
C GLY A 31 0.97 8.23 -3.98
N THR A 32 1.74 7.99 -5.05
CA THR A 32 3.21 7.90 -4.94
C THR A 32 3.86 9.16 -4.39
N ALA A 33 3.41 10.35 -4.82
CA ALA A 33 3.99 11.62 -4.38
C ALA A 33 3.77 11.88 -2.89
N SER A 34 2.54 11.67 -2.39
CA SER A 34 2.21 11.87 -0.97
C SER A 34 2.88 10.81 -0.09
N ALA A 35 2.88 9.54 -0.49
CA ALA A 35 3.60 8.48 0.22
C ALA A 35 5.12 8.73 0.30
N ALA A 36 5.74 9.21 -0.78
CA ALA A 36 7.17 9.55 -0.80
C ALA A 36 7.51 10.66 0.19
N LYS A 37 6.67 11.71 0.28
CA LYS A 37 6.80 12.77 1.27
C LYS A 37 6.69 12.24 2.70
N MET A 38 5.68 11.41 2.99
CA MET A 38 5.47 10.82 4.33
C MET A 38 6.61 9.88 4.75
N LEU A 39 7.26 9.22 3.79
CA LEU A 39 8.40 8.34 4.00
C LEU A 39 9.76 9.06 3.91
N TYR A 40 9.77 10.40 3.80
CA TYR A 40 10.97 11.23 3.67
C TYR A 40 11.93 10.77 2.57
N MET A 41 11.38 10.42 1.39
CA MET A 41 12.16 9.96 0.24
C MET A 41 11.67 10.55 -1.08
N SER A 42 12.49 10.43 -2.13
CA SER A 42 12.06 10.80 -3.49
C SER A 42 11.06 9.76 -4.05
N GLU A 43 10.16 10.20 -4.94
CA GLU A 43 9.23 9.31 -5.63
C GLU A 43 9.94 8.19 -6.41
N ARG A 44 11.06 8.52 -7.06
CA ARG A 44 11.88 7.54 -7.81
C ARG A 44 12.46 6.47 -6.89
N SER A 45 12.95 6.88 -5.71
CA SER A 45 13.46 5.94 -4.70
C SER A 45 12.35 5.02 -4.19
N LEU A 46 11.18 5.59 -3.87
CA LEU A 46 10.02 4.83 -3.40
C LEU A 46 9.57 3.82 -4.44
N GLN A 47 9.32 4.24 -5.68
CA GLN A 47 8.87 3.35 -6.75
C GLN A 47 9.84 2.20 -6.99
N ARG A 48 11.14 2.49 -7.10
CA ARG A 48 12.14 1.45 -7.35
C ARG A 48 12.24 0.46 -6.19
N ARG A 49 12.31 0.97 -4.95
CA ARG A 49 12.44 0.13 -3.75
C ARG A 49 11.20 -0.73 -3.55
N PHE A 50 10.01 -0.12 -3.61
CA PHE A 50 8.74 -0.83 -3.47
C PHE A 50 8.60 -1.92 -4.53
N LYS A 51 8.84 -1.59 -5.81
CA LYS A 51 8.74 -2.57 -6.90
C LYS A 51 9.74 -3.73 -6.75
N SER A 52 10.95 -3.44 -6.27
CA SER A 52 11.94 -4.49 -6.00
C SER A 52 11.53 -5.41 -4.85
N ALA A 53 10.81 -4.90 -3.85
CA ALA A 53 10.43 -5.66 -2.66
C ALA A 53 9.08 -6.38 -2.80
N SER A 54 8.14 -5.83 -3.59
CA SER A 54 6.76 -6.32 -3.71
C SER A 54 6.40 -6.85 -5.10
N SER A 55 7.28 -6.69 -6.09
CA SER A 55 7.05 -7.03 -7.51
C SER A 55 5.92 -6.25 -8.20
N ARG A 56 5.37 -5.21 -7.58
CA ARG A 56 4.31 -4.34 -8.14
C ARG A 56 4.62 -2.87 -7.93
N THR A 57 3.96 -1.96 -8.66
CA THR A 57 4.10 -0.53 -8.39
C THR A 57 3.27 -0.13 -7.18
N LEU A 58 3.64 0.97 -6.50
CA LEU A 58 2.84 1.47 -5.38
C LEU A 58 1.45 1.90 -5.83
N LYS A 59 1.33 2.46 -7.04
CA LYS A 59 0.04 2.86 -7.62
C LYS A 59 -0.89 1.67 -7.79
N ASP A 60 -0.37 0.56 -8.33
CA ASP A 60 -1.18 -0.65 -8.52
C ASP A 60 -1.65 -1.19 -7.18
N TYR A 61 -0.75 -1.24 -6.19
CA TYR A 61 -1.10 -1.69 -4.84
C TYR A 61 -2.18 -0.82 -4.17
N VAL A 62 -2.07 0.51 -4.24
CA VAL A 62 -3.10 1.41 -3.70
C VAL A 62 -4.45 1.19 -4.40
N THR A 63 -4.43 0.93 -5.71
CA THR A 63 -5.63 0.65 -6.48
C THR A 63 -6.27 -0.67 -6.05
N GLU A 64 -5.47 -1.73 -5.88
CA GLU A 64 -5.91 -3.03 -5.37
C GLU A 64 -6.60 -2.89 -4.01
N VAL A 65 -5.96 -2.21 -3.05
CA VAL A 65 -6.53 -1.98 -1.71
C VAL A 65 -7.87 -1.25 -1.77
N ARG A 66 -7.98 -0.21 -2.61
CA ARG A 66 -9.25 0.53 -2.80
C ARG A 66 -10.34 -0.36 -3.37
N LEU A 67 -10.01 -1.19 -4.37
CA LEU A 67 -10.96 -2.11 -4.99
C LEU A 67 -11.40 -3.21 -4.03
N GLU A 68 -10.47 -3.81 -3.29
CA GLU A 68 -10.77 -4.83 -2.28
C GLU A 68 -11.68 -4.27 -1.19
N THR A 69 -11.35 -3.11 -0.65
CA THR A 69 -12.19 -2.44 0.37
C THR A 69 -13.58 -2.11 -0.19
N ALA A 70 -13.66 -1.60 -1.43
CA ALA A 70 -14.94 -1.32 -2.07
C ALA A 70 -15.79 -2.60 -2.24
N CYS A 71 -15.17 -3.71 -2.63
CA CYS A 71 -15.85 -5.01 -2.72
C CYS A 71 -16.38 -5.45 -1.36
N GLU A 72 -15.57 -5.34 -0.30
CA GLU A 72 -15.98 -5.70 1.06
C GLU A 72 -17.19 -4.88 1.54
N LYS A 73 -17.18 -3.56 1.27
CA LYS A 73 -18.31 -2.67 1.60
C LYS A 73 -19.58 -3.04 0.84
N LEU A 74 -19.47 -3.34 -0.46
CA LEU A 74 -20.60 -3.79 -1.27
C LEU A 74 -21.18 -5.12 -0.75
N LEU A 75 -20.30 -6.06 -0.36
CA LEU A 75 -20.73 -7.34 0.23
C LEU A 75 -21.37 -7.16 1.62
N ALA A 76 -20.95 -6.15 2.39
CA ALA A 76 -21.55 -5.76 3.65
C ALA A 76 -22.91 -5.05 3.50
N GLY A 77 -23.32 -4.71 2.27
CA GLY A 77 -24.60 -4.09 1.95
C GLY A 77 -24.58 -2.57 1.90
N GLU A 78 -23.40 -1.94 1.83
CA GLU A 78 -23.29 -0.50 1.56
C GLU A 78 -23.78 -0.19 0.14
N LYS A 79 -24.39 0.99 -0.05
CA LYS A 79 -24.89 1.40 -1.38
C LYS A 79 -23.72 1.78 -2.27
N ILE A 80 -23.85 1.51 -3.58
CA ILE A 80 -22.83 1.86 -4.60
C ILE A 80 -22.47 3.36 -4.59
N SER A 81 -23.39 4.25 -4.19
CA SER A 81 -23.12 5.69 -4.08
C SER A 81 -22.31 6.11 -2.85
N GLU A 82 -22.14 5.20 -1.89
CA GLU A 82 -21.46 5.40 -0.60
C GLU A 82 -20.10 4.66 -0.54
N VAL A 83 -19.77 3.92 -1.62
CA VAL A 83 -18.52 3.15 -1.80
C VAL A 83 -17.54 3.88 -2.72
#